data_AF-A0A6J1P195-F1
#
_entry.id   AF-A0A6J1P195-F1
#
_cell.length_a   1.000
_cell.length_b   1.000
_cell.length_c   1.000
_cell.angle_alpha   90.00
_cell.angle_beta   90.00
_cell.angle_gamma   90.00
#
_symmetry.space_group_name_H-M   'P 1'
#
loop_
_entity.id
_entity.type
_entity.pdbx_description
1 polymer ?
#
loop_
_entity_poly.entity_id
_entity_poly.type
_entity_poly.pdbx_seq_one_letter_code
_entity_poly.pdbx_strand_id
1 'polypeptide(L)'
;GRETGSYIASELEALEKEQSAIDEKAAALEKQLRRVMDAADNTEEEDRLMSQWFNLVNKKNALLRRQMQLNILEQEEDLSRRCELLDRELRLSLGVEEWRKTPGQKRRERLLLQELLAAVNERDRLVQEMDEQEKAIAEDDEIQRNLSNVEIQRKNNCILQ
;
A
#
# COMPACT_ATOMS: atom_id res chain seq x y z
N GLY A 1 -14.20 -3.60 -12.57
CA GLY A 1 -14.73 -4.97 -12.63
C GLY A 1 -13.67 -5.87 -13.22
N ARG A 2 -13.99 -6.75 -14.19
CA ARG A 2 -13.04 -7.80 -14.62
C ARG A 2 -11.65 -7.32 -15.08
N GLU A 3 -11.56 -6.15 -15.69
CA GLU A 3 -10.27 -5.61 -16.17
C GLU A 3 -9.42 -5.03 -15.02
N THR A 4 -10.04 -4.46 -13.98
CA THR A 4 -9.32 -3.89 -12.84
C THR A 4 -8.74 -4.98 -11.94
N GLY A 5 -9.52 -6.01 -11.60
CA GLY A 5 -9.01 -7.13 -10.80
C GLY A 5 -7.88 -7.91 -11.49
N SER A 6 -7.94 -8.07 -12.82
CA SER A 6 -6.86 -8.70 -13.59
C SER A 6 -5.58 -7.86 -13.61
N TYR A 7 -5.72 -6.53 -13.62
CA TYR A 7 -4.59 -5.61 -13.55
C TYR A 7 -3.93 -5.65 -12.17
N ILE A 8 -4.73 -5.56 -11.10
CA ILE A 8 -4.24 -5.61 -9.70
C ILE A 8 -3.46 -6.91 -9.47
N ALA A 9 -4.04 -8.06 -9.83
CA ALA A 9 -3.38 -9.35 -9.64
C ALA A 9 -2.03 -9.45 -10.38
N SER A 10 -1.95 -8.95 -11.62
CA SER A 10 -0.70 -8.93 -12.39
C SER A 10 0.34 -7.99 -11.79
N GLU A 11 -0.08 -6.84 -11.28
CA GLU A 11 0.80 -5.86 -10.65
C GLU A 11 1.35 -6.41 -9.32
N LEU A 12 0.51 -7.05 -8.52
CA LEU A 12 0.91 -7.74 -7.28
C LEU A 12 1.98 -8.80 -7.52
N GLU A 13 1.80 -9.63 -8.55
CA GLU A 13 2.79 -10.65 -8.93
C GLU A 13 4.13 -9.99 -9.36
N ALA A 14 4.07 -8.84 -10.03
CA ALA A 14 5.27 -8.09 -10.40
C ALA A 14 6.00 -7.53 -9.18
N LEU A 15 5.27 -6.98 -8.20
CA LEU A 15 5.84 -6.49 -6.94
C LEU A 15 6.49 -7.62 -6.12
N GLU A 16 5.90 -8.81 -6.08
CA GLU A 16 6.46 -9.96 -5.36
C GLU A 16 7.81 -10.40 -5.95
N LYS A 17 7.93 -10.39 -7.28
CA LYS A 17 9.20 -10.65 -7.98
C LYS A 17 10.23 -9.58 -7.68
N GLU A 18 9.84 -8.31 -7.67
CA GLU A 18 10.75 -7.21 -7.36
C GLU A 18 11.21 -7.25 -5.89
N GLN A 19 10.30 -7.55 -4.97
CA GLN A 19 10.57 -7.73 -3.55
C GLN A 19 11.62 -8.84 -3.32
N SER A 20 11.44 -9.98 -3.99
CA SER A 20 12.41 -11.09 -3.93
C SER A 20 13.81 -10.66 -4.41
N ALA A 21 13.88 -9.91 -5.51
CA ALA A 21 15.15 -9.40 -6.03
C ALA A 21 15.81 -8.35 -5.11
N ILE A 22 15.02 -7.55 -4.39
CA ILE A 22 15.53 -6.62 -3.37
C ILE A 22 16.08 -7.39 -2.18
N ASP A 23 15.37 -8.39 -1.67
CA ASP A 23 15.79 -9.15 -0.50
C ASP A 23 17.09 -9.94 -0.77
N GLU A 24 17.26 -10.50 -1.99
CA GLU A 24 18.53 -11.11 -2.41
C GLU A 24 19.70 -10.11 -2.40
N LYS A 25 19.49 -8.91 -2.95
CA LYS A 25 20.50 -7.85 -2.98
C LYS A 25 20.82 -7.33 -1.58
N ALA A 26 19.81 -7.18 -0.73
CA ALA A 26 19.97 -6.76 0.65
C ALA A 26 20.80 -7.77 1.45
N ALA A 27 20.55 -9.07 1.28
CA ALA A 27 21.31 -10.13 1.93
C ALA A 27 22.78 -10.17 1.47
N ALA A 28 23.05 -9.89 0.20
CA ALA A 28 24.43 -9.78 -0.31
C ALA A 28 25.14 -8.55 0.25
N LEU A 29 24.45 -7.41 0.30
CA LEU A 29 24.99 -6.16 0.79
C LEU A 29 25.27 -6.19 2.30
N GLU A 30 24.38 -6.79 3.10
CA GLU A 30 24.60 -6.97 4.55
C GLU A 30 25.89 -7.74 4.84
N LYS A 31 26.16 -8.81 4.06
CA LYS A 31 27.39 -9.59 4.19
C LYS A 31 28.64 -8.76 3.86
N GLN A 32 28.55 -7.85 2.91
CA GLN A 32 29.66 -6.95 2.55
C GLN A 32 29.88 -5.89 3.62
N LEU A 33 28.80 -5.24 4.08
CA LEU A 33 28.84 -4.25 5.16
C LEU A 33 29.47 -4.83 6.43
N ARG A 34 29.04 -6.03 6.86
CA ARG A 34 29.61 -6.68 8.06
C ARG A 34 31.12 -6.88 7.94
N ARG A 35 31.61 -7.33 6.77
CA ARG A 35 33.05 -7.54 6.53
C ARG A 35 33.86 -6.24 6.56
N VAL A 36 33.32 -5.16 5.99
CA VAL A 36 34.00 -3.86 5.94
C VAL A 36 34.03 -3.22 7.32
N MET A 37 32.93 -3.30 8.08
CA MET A 37 32.87 -2.82 9.46
C MET A 37 33.81 -3.58 10.40
N ASP A 38 33.92 -4.91 10.26
CA ASP A 38 34.82 -5.74 11.07
C ASP A 38 36.31 -5.47 10.76
N ALA A 39 36.64 -5.01 9.55
CA ALA A 39 38.01 -4.71 9.14
C ALA A 39 38.50 -3.33 9.58
N ALA A 40 37.60 -2.38 9.90
CA ALA A 40 37.89 -1.01 10.36
C ALA A 40 38.87 -0.19 9.49
N ASP A 41 39.04 -0.55 8.21
CA ASP A 41 40.17 -0.09 7.39
C ASP A 41 39.76 0.69 6.12
N ASN A 42 38.46 0.88 5.85
CA ASN A 42 38.03 1.55 4.61
C ASN A 42 36.67 2.29 4.71
N THR A 43 36.72 3.53 5.18
CA THR A 43 35.55 4.42 5.34
C THR A 43 34.89 4.78 4.00
N GLU A 44 35.64 4.85 2.90
CA GLU A 44 35.09 5.18 1.58
C GLU A 44 34.25 4.03 1.01
N GLU A 45 34.70 2.79 1.19
CA GLU A 45 33.93 1.61 0.81
C GLU A 45 32.71 1.41 1.71
N GLU A 46 32.81 1.72 3.00
CA GLU A 46 31.67 1.75 3.93
C GLU A 46 30.61 2.77 3.47
N ASP A 47 31.00 4.00 3.16
CA ASP A 47 30.10 5.05 2.66
C ASP A 47 29.42 4.64 1.34
N ARG A 48 30.15 3.95 0.44
CA ARG A 48 29.62 3.41 -0.81
C ARG A 48 28.56 2.34 -0.56
N LEU A 49 28.84 1.39 0.33
CA LEU A 49 27.91 0.31 0.69
C LEU A 49 26.68 0.85 1.44
N MET A 50 26.87 1.83 2.32
CA MET A 50 25.77 2.51 3.02
C MET A 50 24.86 3.27 2.05
N SER A 51 25.43 3.91 1.03
CA SER A 51 24.66 4.53 -0.05
C SER A 51 23.84 3.50 -0.85
N GLN A 52 24.41 2.33 -1.13
CA GLN A 52 23.67 1.23 -1.78
C GLN A 52 22.57 0.68 -0.89
N TRP A 53 22.80 0.59 0.41
CA TRP A 53 21.82 0.14 1.39
C TRP A 53 20.64 1.10 1.46
N PHE A 54 20.91 2.41 1.54
CA PHE A 54 19.87 3.44 1.52
C PHE A 54 19.01 3.37 0.26
N ASN A 55 19.63 3.15 -0.91
CA ASN A 55 18.90 2.96 -2.16
C ASN A 55 18.02 1.70 -2.15
N LEU A 56 18.47 0.58 -1.55
CA LEU A 56 17.65 -0.62 -1.42
C LEU A 56 16.47 -0.42 -0.47
N VAL A 57 16.69 0.24 0.66
CA VAL A 57 15.63 0.60 1.62
C VAL A 57 14.58 1.49 0.96
N ASN A 58 15.01 2.51 0.20
CA ASN A 58 14.09 3.38 -0.52
C ASN A 58 13.25 2.62 -1.56
N LYS A 59 13.87 1.68 -2.30
CA LYS A 59 13.14 0.82 -3.24
C LYS A 59 12.15 -0.10 -2.53
N LYS A 60 12.54 -0.69 -1.40
CA LYS A 60 11.64 -1.52 -0.57
C LYS A 60 10.46 -0.71 -0.06
N ASN A 61 10.70 0.51 0.43
CA ASN A 61 9.63 1.41 0.88
C ASN A 61 8.68 1.78 -0.26
N ALA A 62 9.21 2.07 -1.46
CA ALA A 62 8.39 2.32 -2.64
C ALA A 62 7.53 1.11 -3.03
N LEU A 63 8.07 -0.11 -2.99
CA LEU A 63 7.30 -1.34 -3.22
C LEU A 63 6.19 -1.52 -2.18
N LEU A 64 6.50 -1.34 -0.90
CA LEU A 64 5.51 -1.47 0.18
C LEU A 64 4.36 -0.46 0.00
N ARG A 65 4.67 0.80 -0.35
CA ARG A 65 3.65 1.80 -0.67
C ARG A 65 2.78 1.38 -1.83
N ARG A 66 3.38 0.90 -2.92
CA ARG A 66 2.65 0.44 -4.10
C ARG A 66 1.76 -0.77 -3.81
N GLN A 67 2.29 -1.74 -3.07
CA GLN A 67 1.57 -2.92 -2.61
C GLN A 67 0.36 -2.55 -1.77
N MET A 68 0.52 -1.58 -0.86
CA MET A 68 -0.53 -1.12 0.02
C MET A 68 -1.65 -0.40 -0.74
N GLN A 69 -1.31 0.45 -1.72
CA GLN A 69 -2.28 1.07 -2.63
C GLN A 69 -3.10 0.03 -3.42
N LEU A 70 -2.45 -1.02 -3.93
CA LEU A 70 -3.13 -2.08 -4.66
C LEU A 70 -4.10 -2.88 -3.78
N ASN A 71 -3.73 -3.12 -2.52
CA ASN A 71 -4.61 -3.79 -1.57
C ASN A 71 -5.89 -2.98 -1.31
N ILE A 72 -5.80 -1.64 -1.18
CA ILE A 72 -6.99 -0.81 -1.03
C ILE A 72 -7.86 -0.88 -2.28
N LEU A 73 -7.27 -0.79 -3.48
CA LEU A 73 -8.02 -0.90 -4.73
C LEU A 73 -8.74 -2.25 -4.87
N GLU A 74 -8.12 -3.34 -4.43
CA GLU A 74 -8.75 -4.65 -4.39
C GLU A 74 -9.95 -4.68 -3.44
N GLN A 75 -9.78 -4.12 -2.23
CA GLN A 75 -10.85 -4.02 -1.23
C GLN A 75 -12.00 -3.13 -1.72
N GLU A 76 -11.71 -2.03 -2.41
CA GLU A 76 -12.72 -1.18 -3.04
C GLU A 76 -13.48 -1.92 -4.15
N GLU A 77 -12.81 -2.69 -4.99
CA GLU A 77 -13.46 -3.48 -6.04
C GLU A 77 -14.40 -4.53 -5.43
N ASP A 78 -13.93 -5.26 -4.42
CA ASP A 78 -14.73 -6.26 -3.71
C ASP A 78 -15.93 -5.64 -3.00
N LEU A 79 -15.73 -4.50 -2.34
CA LEU A 79 -16.79 -3.76 -1.67
C LEU A 79 -17.83 -3.24 -2.67
N SER A 80 -17.39 -2.68 -3.80
CA SER A 80 -18.26 -2.22 -4.89
C SER A 80 -19.13 -3.36 -5.41
N ARG A 81 -18.51 -4.53 -5.66
CA ARG A 81 -19.21 -5.72 -6.14
C ARG A 81 -20.24 -6.25 -5.13
N ARG A 82 -19.91 -6.22 -3.83
CA ARG A 82 -20.86 -6.54 -2.76
C ARG A 82 -22.01 -5.54 -2.71
N CYS A 83 -21.74 -4.25 -2.78
CA CYS A 83 -22.75 -3.19 -2.82
C CYS A 83 -23.72 -3.36 -4.00
N GLU A 84 -23.21 -3.69 -5.20
CA GLU A 84 -24.06 -3.97 -6.37
C GLU A 84 -25.04 -5.13 -6.12
N LEU A 85 -24.57 -6.21 -5.49
CA LEU A 85 -25.41 -7.36 -5.15
C LEU A 85 -26.46 -6.99 -4.09
N LEU A 86 -26.05 -6.24 -3.06
CA LEU A 86 -26.93 -5.77 -1.99
C LEU A 86 -28.02 -4.83 -2.52
N ASP A 87 -27.67 -3.85 -3.37
CA ASP A 87 -28.62 -2.93 -3.97
C ASP A 87 -29.63 -3.67 -4.86
N ARG A 88 -29.14 -4.62 -5.67
CA ARG A 88 -30.02 -5.47 -6.50
C ARG A 88 -31.00 -6.26 -5.64
N GLU A 89 -30.54 -6.87 -4.56
CA GLU A 89 -31.41 -7.66 -3.69
C GLU A 89 -32.42 -6.77 -2.95
N LEU A 90 -31.98 -5.62 -2.45
CA LEU A 90 -32.85 -4.65 -1.78
C LEU A 90 -33.96 -4.16 -2.72
N ARG A 91 -33.64 -3.83 -3.98
CA ARG A 91 -34.64 -3.45 -5.00
C ARG A 91 -35.68 -4.54 -5.23
N LEU A 92 -35.26 -5.81 -5.28
CA LEU A 92 -36.19 -6.94 -5.42
C LEU A 92 -37.11 -7.07 -4.20
N SER A 93 -36.60 -6.84 -2.99
CA SER A 93 -37.41 -6.91 -1.78
C SER A 93 -38.39 -5.75 -1.66
N LEU A 94 -37.95 -4.53 -1.96
CA LEU A 94 -38.78 -3.32 -1.94
C LEU A 94 -39.85 -3.33 -3.04
N GLY A 95 -39.73 -4.16 -4.07
CA GLY A 95 -40.76 -4.38 -5.09
C GLY A 95 -42.02 -5.09 -4.59
N VAL A 96 -42.03 -5.61 -3.36
CA VAL A 96 -43.20 -6.20 -2.72
C VAL A 96 -43.89 -5.17 -1.83
N GLU A 97 -45.19 -4.94 -2.04
CA GLU A 97 -46.00 -4.06 -1.19
C GLU A 97 -45.95 -4.46 0.30
N GLU A 98 -45.85 -3.48 1.19
CA GLU A 98 -45.61 -3.69 2.64
C GLU A 98 -46.66 -4.55 3.33
N TRP A 99 -47.92 -4.46 2.89
CA TRP A 99 -49.04 -5.25 3.41
C TRP A 99 -49.02 -6.71 2.93
N ARG A 100 -48.27 -7.02 1.86
CA ARG A 100 -48.08 -8.38 1.32
C ARG A 100 -46.81 -9.05 1.84
N LYS A 101 -45.92 -8.32 2.51
CA LYS A 101 -44.65 -8.85 3.02
C LYS A 101 -44.88 -9.78 4.21
N THR A 102 -44.30 -10.97 4.11
CA THR A 102 -44.21 -11.92 5.22
C THR A 102 -43.23 -11.41 6.31
N PRO A 103 -43.35 -11.88 7.56
CA PRO A 103 -42.37 -11.57 8.61
C PRO A 103 -40.93 -11.96 8.22
N GLY A 104 -40.76 -13.01 7.41
CA GLY A 104 -39.46 -13.41 6.86
C GLY A 104 -38.87 -12.38 5.90
N GLN A 105 -39.67 -11.85 4.97
CA GLN A 105 -39.24 -10.79 4.05
C GLN A 105 -38.86 -9.51 4.80
N LYS A 106 -39.66 -9.08 5.79
CA LYS A 106 -39.32 -7.92 6.62
C LYS A 106 -38.03 -8.11 7.43
N ARG A 107 -37.73 -9.34 7.87
CA ARG A 107 -36.43 -9.67 8.50
C ARG A 107 -35.29 -9.57 7.49
N ARG A 108 -35.48 -10.09 6.28
CA ARG A 108 -34.46 -10.02 5.22
C ARG A 108 -34.13 -8.59 4.81
N GLU A 109 -35.13 -7.72 4.67
CA GLU A 109 -34.91 -6.28 4.42
C GLU A 109 -34.09 -5.60 5.50
N ARG A 110 -34.37 -5.90 6.77
CA ARG A 110 -33.59 -5.36 7.89
C ARG A 110 -32.13 -5.82 7.84
N LEU A 111 -31.88 -7.09 7.51
CA LEU A 111 -30.52 -7.60 7.36
C LEU A 111 -29.80 -6.94 6.17
N LEU A 112 -30.47 -6.79 5.02
CA LEU A 112 -29.91 -6.09 3.86
C LEU A 112 -29.56 -4.62 4.17
N LEU A 113 -30.41 -3.92 4.91
CA LEU A 113 -30.11 -2.55 5.35
C LEU A 113 -28.91 -2.50 6.31
N GLN A 114 -28.78 -3.47 7.22
CA GLN A 114 -27.63 -3.58 8.12
C GLN A 114 -26.34 -3.86 7.33
N GLU A 115 -26.38 -4.75 6.34
CA GLU A 115 -25.25 -5.05 5.48
C GLU A 115 -24.85 -3.85 4.61
N LEU A 116 -25.82 -3.07 4.10
CA LEU A 116 -25.54 -1.82 3.39
C LEU A 116 -24.88 -0.77 4.29
N LEU A 117 -25.36 -0.61 5.53
CA LEU A 117 -24.71 0.29 6.50
C LEU A 117 -23.29 -0.16 6.82
N ALA A 118 -23.07 -1.46 6.99
CA ALA A 118 -21.72 -2.02 7.18
C ALA A 118 -20.82 -1.74 5.96
N ALA A 119 -21.35 -1.87 4.75
CA ALA A 119 -20.60 -1.58 3.53
C ALA A 119 -20.25 -0.09 3.38
N VAL A 120 -21.16 0.83 3.77
CA VAL A 120 -20.87 2.27 3.79
C VAL A 120 -19.76 2.58 4.81
N ASN A 121 -19.85 2.03 6.02
CA ASN A 121 -18.81 2.21 7.04
C ASN A 121 -17.45 1.66 6.58
N GLU A 122 -17.44 0.53 5.88
CA GLU A 122 -16.20 -0.03 5.35
C GLU A 122 -15.59 0.86 4.27
N ARG A 123 -16.41 1.42 3.38
CA ARG A 123 -15.93 2.41 2.40
C ARG A 123 -15.34 3.63 3.09
N ASP A 124 -16.00 4.13 4.12
CA ASP A 124 -15.51 5.30 4.87
C ASP A 124 -14.16 5.00 5.55
N ARG A 125 -13.93 3.77 5.99
CA ARG A 125 -12.61 3.31 6.48
C ARG A 125 -11.56 3.26 5.38
N LEU A 126 -11.88 2.71 4.20
CA LEU A 126 -10.94 2.66 3.08
C LEU A 126 -10.49 4.05 2.65
N VAL A 127 -11.42 5.01 2.62
CA VAL A 127 -11.09 6.42 2.31
C VAL A 127 -10.15 7.01 3.37
N GLN A 128 -10.42 6.77 4.66
CA GLN A 128 -9.53 7.22 5.73
C GLN A 128 -8.15 6.58 5.64
N GLU A 129 -8.09 5.29 5.34
CA GLU A 129 -6.83 4.57 5.14
C GLU A 129 -6.03 5.16 3.96
N MET A 130 -6.67 5.44 2.83
CA MET A 130 -6.02 6.14 1.71
C MET A 130 -5.45 7.50 2.12
N ASP A 131 -6.23 8.33 2.82
CA ASP A 131 -5.79 9.64 3.27
C ASP A 131 -4.61 9.57 4.25
N GLU A 132 -4.61 8.59 5.15
CA GLU A 132 -3.51 8.34 6.09
C GLU A 132 -2.24 7.88 5.35
N GLN A 133 -2.40 7.02 4.36
CA GLN A 133 -1.30 6.57 3.53
C GLN A 133 -0.71 7.74 2.74
N GLU A 134 -1.52 8.55 2.04
CA GLU A 134 -1.01 9.69 1.27
C GLU A 134 -0.19 10.66 2.13
N LYS A 135 -0.62 10.90 3.38
CA LYS A 135 0.15 11.71 4.35
C LYS A 135 1.48 11.07 4.70
N ALA A 136 1.50 9.77 5.02
CA ALA A 136 2.73 9.06 5.33
C ALA A 136 3.73 9.07 4.15
N ILE A 137 3.23 8.95 2.91
CA ILE A 137 4.06 9.03 1.71
C ILE A 137 4.65 10.45 1.55
N ALA A 138 3.85 11.49 1.77
CA ALA A 138 4.32 12.86 1.68
C ALA A 138 5.40 13.18 2.74
N GLU A 139 5.23 12.68 3.96
CA GLU A 139 6.22 12.79 5.04
C GLU A 139 7.53 12.07 4.68
N ASP A 140 7.45 10.84 4.14
CA ASP A 140 8.61 10.08 3.66
C ASP A 140 9.36 10.84 2.55
N ASP A 141 8.64 11.40 1.58
CA ASP A 141 9.23 12.15 0.46
C ASP A 141 9.89 13.46 0.95
N GLU A 142 9.31 14.11 1.96
CA GLU A 142 9.91 15.28 2.62
C GLU A 142 11.22 14.89 3.32
N ILE A 143 11.24 13.78 4.05
CA ILE A 143 12.45 13.25 4.70
C ILE A 143 13.52 12.94 3.65
N GLN A 144 13.18 12.27 2.56
CA GLN A 144 14.13 11.97 1.47
C GLN A 144 14.71 13.24 0.86
N ARG A 145 13.87 14.26 0.62
CA ARG A 145 14.32 15.54 0.09
C ARG A 145 15.29 16.25 1.05
N ASN A 146 14.98 16.26 2.34
CA ASN A 146 15.84 16.82 3.37
C ASN A 146 17.19 16.10 3.47
N LEU A 147 17.20 14.77 3.39
CA LEU A 147 18.43 13.97 3.37
C LEU A 147 19.28 14.27 2.13
N SER A 148 18.67 14.36 0.95
CA SER A 148 19.39 14.73 -0.29
C SER A 148 20.00 16.13 -0.23
N ASN A 149 19.32 17.09 0.40
CA ASN A 149 19.83 18.44 0.62
C ASN A 149 21.03 18.43 1.57
N VAL A 150 21.03 17.60 2.61
CA VAL A 150 22.17 17.43 3.52
C VAL A 150 23.38 16.81 2.80
N GLU A 151 23.18 15.81 1.94
CA GLU A 151 24.25 15.24 1.12
C GLU A 151 24.87 16.26 0.15
N ILE A 152 24.05 17.11 -0.48
CA ILE A 152 24.52 18.19 -1.37
C ILE A 152 25.32 19.23 -0.56
N GLN A 153 24.85 19.61 0.63
CA GLN A 153 25.57 20.55 1.50
C GLN A 153 26.91 19.99 1.98
N ARG A 154 26.98 18.70 2.33
CA ARG A 154 28.26 18.03 2.68
C ARG A 154 29.24 18.03 1.52
N LYS A 155 28.78 17.72 0.29
CA LYS A 155 29.62 17.77 -0.92
C LYS A 155 30.13 19.19 -1.21
N ASN A 156 29.29 20.21 -1.04
CA ASN A 156 29.67 21.60 -1.25
C ASN A 156 30.68 22.11 -0.20
N ASN A 157 30.56 21.66 1.06
CA ASN A 157 31.53 21.99 2.11
C ASN A 157 32.87 21.26 1.96
N CYS A 158 32.94 20.11 1.29
CA CYS A 158 34.19 19.40 0.98
C CYS A 158 34.95 19.95 -0.24
N ILE A 159 34.35 20.80 -1.07
CA ILE A 159 35.00 21.38 -2.27
C ILE A 159 35.66 22.74 -1.95
N LEU A 160 35.43 23.29 -0.75
CA LEU A 160 36.08 24.50 -0.25
C LEU A 160 37.21 24.14 0.73
N GLN A 161 38.33 23.62 0.22
CA GLN A 161 39.60 23.57 0.97
C GLN A 161 40.80 23.67 0.03
#